data_AF-A0A957LDM3-F1
#
_entry.id   AF-A0A957LDM3-F1
#
_cell.length_a   1.000
_cell.length_b   1.000
_cell.length_c   1.000
_cell.angle_alpha   90.00
_cell.angle_beta   90.00
_cell.angle_gamma   90.00
#
_symmetry.space_group_name_H-M   'P 1'
#
loop_
_entity.id
_entity.type
_entity.pdbx_description
1 polymer ?
#
loop_
_entity_poly.entity_id
_entity_poly.type
_entity_poly.pdbx_seq_one_letter_code
_entity_poly.pdbx_strand_id
1 'polypeptide(L)'
;MTRLIATVQWDVVRQFRSGFYYASAFFVLVWAAVFVPIPAGTFDLGLLLPALMLVNLSVVGFYYIGALVLLEKSQGSLSGVITTPLRQGEYLLAKMISL
;
A
#
# COMPACT_ATOMS: atom_id res chain seq x y z
N MET A 1 16.56 16.81 -2.21
CA MET A 1 16.54 15.33 -2.27
C MET A 1 16.49 14.67 -0.89
N THR A 2 17.14 15.19 0.15
CA THR A 2 17.11 14.59 1.51
C THR A 2 15.73 14.53 2.18
N ARG A 3 14.86 15.52 1.94
CA ARG A 3 13.52 15.59 2.55
C ARG A 3 12.58 14.48 2.07
N LEU A 4 12.47 14.30 0.76
CA LEU A 4 11.64 13.24 0.15
C LEU A 4 12.07 11.84 0.62
N ILE A 5 13.37 11.56 0.63
CA ILE A 5 13.89 10.26 1.09
C ILE A 5 13.55 10.05 2.57
N ALA A 6 13.73 11.07 3.41
CA ALA A 6 13.36 10.98 4.82
C ALA A 6 11.85 10.74 5.01
N THR A 7 10.99 11.40 4.23
CA THR A 7 9.54 11.18 4.26
C THR A 7 9.18 9.76 3.84
N VAL A 8 9.77 9.23 2.77
CA VAL A 8 9.56 7.84 2.32
C VAL A 8 9.98 6.85 3.41
N GLN A 9 11.15 7.04 4.03
CA GLN A 9 11.62 6.17 5.12
C GLN A 9 10.65 6.18 6.31
N TRP A 10 10.18 7.37 6.70
CA TRP A 10 9.20 7.51 7.77
C TRP A 10 7.87 6.84 7.44
N ASP A 11 7.38 6.98 6.21
CA ASP A 11 6.14 6.34 5.77
C ASP A 11 6.27 4.80 5.83
N VAL A 12 7.40 4.23 5.38
CA VAL A 12 7.67 2.78 5.46
C VAL A 12 7.70 2.28 6.91
N VAL A 13 8.43 2.98 7.79
CA VAL A 13 8.48 2.62 9.22
C VAL A 13 7.09 2.69 9.84
N ARG A 14 6.29 3.69 9.45
CA ARG A 14 4.93 3.84 9.95
C ARG A 14 4.04 2.69 9.48
N GLN A 15 4.05 2.36 8.20
CA GLN A 15 3.31 1.23 7.62
C GLN A 15 3.66 -0.09 8.32
N PHE A 16 4.93 -0.27 8.68
CA PHE A 16 5.40 -1.42 9.46
C PHE A 16 4.82 -1.45 10.86
N ARG A 17 4.87 -0.32 11.58
CA ARG A 17 4.37 -0.23 12.95
C ARG A 17 2.85 -0.30 13.05
N SER A 18 2.11 0.16 12.05
CA SER A 18 0.65 0.03 11.99
C SER A 18 0.18 -1.34 11.49
N GLY A 19 1.11 -2.17 11.00
CA GLY A 19 0.84 -3.56 10.66
C GLY A 19 0.23 -3.80 9.27
N PHE A 20 0.32 -2.84 8.36
CA PHE A 20 -0.15 -3.02 6.97
C PHE A 20 0.54 -4.23 6.30
N TYR A 21 1.84 -4.43 6.52
CA TYR A 21 2.55 -5.58 5.97
C TYR A 21 2.04 -6.92 6.52
N TYR A 22 1.68 -6.98 7.81
CA TYR A 22 1.11 -8.19 8.39
C TYR A 22 -0.28 -8.47 7.80
N ALA A 23 -1.11 -7.44 7.62
CA ALA A 23 -2.41 -7.58 6.96
C ALA A 23 -2.25 -8.03 5.51
N SER A 24 -1.32 -7.44 4.76
CA SER A 24 -1.02 -7.85 3.37
C SER A 24 -0.55 -9.30 3.30
N ALA A 25 0.39 -9.71 4.16
CA ALA A 25 0.88 -11.09 4.20
C ALA A 25 -0.24 -12.08 4.54
N PHE A 26 -1.12 -11.73 5.49
CA PHE A 26 -2.29 -12.54 5.81
C PHE A 26 -3.22 -12.72 4.59
N PHE A 27 -3.55 -11.64 3.89
CA PHE A 27 -4.38 -11.73 2.68
C PHE A 27 -3.74 -12.56 1.57
N VAL A 28 -2.43 -12.42 1.36
CA VAL A 28 -1.68 -13.24 0.39
C VAL A 28 -1.79 -14.73 0.74
N LEU A 29 -1.60 -15.09 2.02
CA LEU A 29 -1.72 -16.47 2.48
C LEU A 29 -3.15 -17.01 2.31
N VAL A 30 -4.16 -16.21 2.63
CA VAL A 30 -5.57 -16.58 2.43
C VAL A 30 -5.85 -16.87 0.96
N TRP A 31 -5.46 -15.98 0.05
CA TRP A 31 -5.66 -16.20 -1.38
C TRP A 31 -4.84 -17.37 -1.92
N ALA A 32 -3.59 -17.54 -1.46
CA ALA A 32 -2.79 -18.70 -1.83
C ALA A 32 -3.48 -20.00 -1.42
N ALA A 33 -4.02 -20.09 -0.20
CA ALA A 33 -4.76 -21.26 0.26
C ALA A 33 -6.02 -21.54 -0.58
N VAL A 34 -6.68 -20.50 -1.10
CA VAL A 34 -7.83 -20.63 -2.00
C VAL A 34 -7.42 -21.13 -3.40
N PHE A 35 -6.26 -20.69 -3.91
CA PHE A 35 -5.81 -21.05 -5.26
C PHE A 35 -5.10 -22.39 -5.36
N VAL A 36 -4.38 -22.82 -4.31
CA VAL A 36 -3.64 -24.11 -4.27
C VAL A 36 -4.47 -25.34 -4.67
N PRO A 37 -5.75 -25.52 -4.24
CA PRO A 37 -6.52 -26.70 -4.59
C PRO A 37 -7.08 -26.68 -6.04
N ILE A 38 -6.91 -25.61 -6.80
CA ILE A 38 -7.50 -25.49 -8.15
C ILE A 38 -6.63 -26.25 -9.17
N PRO A 39 -7.17 -27.26 -9.88
CA PRO A 39 -6.41 -28.02 -10.87
C PRO A 39 -5.90 -27.15 -12.02
N ALA A 40 -4.65 -27.39 -12.45
CA ALA A 40 -4.10 -26.72 -13.62
C ALA A 40 -4.91 -27.09 -14.88
N GLY A 41 -5.56 -26.11 -15.51
CA GLY A 41 -6.31 -26.28 -16.76
C GLY A 41 -7.80 -25.93 -16.71
N THR A 42 -8.36 -25.56 -15.54
CA THR A 42 -9.77 -25.11 -15.44
C THR A 42 -10.01 -23.70 -15.99
N PHE A 43 -8.99 -22.85 -16.05
CA PHE A 43 -9.10 -21.47 -16.53
C PHE A 43 -7.97 -21.14 -17.51
N ASP A 44 -8.26 -20.30 -18.49
CA ASP A 44 -7.24 -19.69 -19.36
C ASP A 44 -6.47 -18.62 -18.57
N LEU A 45 -5.55 -19.10 -17.73
CA LEU A 45 -4.77 -18.32 -16.78
C LEU A 45 -3.91 -17.26 -17.47
N GLY A 46 -3.60 -17.42 -18.76
CA GLY A 46 -2.78 -16.48 -19.53
C GLY A 46 -3.42 -15.09 -19.70
N LEU A 47 -4.74 -15.02 -19.84
CA LEU A 47 -5.47 -13.76 -19.97
C LEU A 47 -6.07 -13.29 -18.63
N LEU A 48 -6.51 -14.24 -17.80
CA LEU A 48 -7.22 -13.93 -16.56
C LEU A 48 -6.28 -13.40 -15.46
N LEU A 49 -5.08 -13.98 -15.31
CA LEU A 49 -4.15 -13.59 -14.24
C LEU A 49 -3.69 -12.12 -14.35
N PRO A 50 -3.23 -11.61 -15.50
CA PRO A 50 -2.82 -10.21 -15.60
C PRO A 50 -3.94 -9.24 -15.27
N ALA A 51 -5.16 -9.50 -15.75
CA ALA A 51 -6.32 -8.68 -15.47
C ALA A 51 -6.68 -8.69 -13.98
N LEU A 52 -6.71 -9.87 -13.35
CA LEU A 52 -6.97 -10.01 -11.91
C LEU A 52 -5.90 -9.31 -11.06
N MET A 53 -4.61 -9.43 -11.42
CA MET A 53 -3.53 -8.76 -10.71
C MET A 53 -3.62 -7.24 -10.84
N LEU A 54 -3.93 -6.71 -12.03
CA LEU A 54 -4.12 -5.28 -12.23
C LEU A 54 -5.28 -4.73 -11.42
N VAL A 55 -6.42 -5.42 -11.43
CA VAL A 55 -7.59 -5.04 -10.62
C VAL A 55 -7.25 -5.12 -9.13
N ASN A 56 -6.60 -6.20 -8.68
CA ASN A 56 -6.20 -6.37 -7.30
C ASN A 56 -5.25 -5.24 -6.84
N LEU A 57 -4.20 -4.97 -7.61
CA LEU A 57 -3.23 -3.91 -7.32
C LEU A 57 -3.90 -2.53 -7.26
N SER A 58 -4.80 -2.25 -8.21
CA SER A 58 -5.54 -0.98 -8.25
C SER A 58 -6.44 -0.80 -7.03
N VAL A 59 -7.20 -1.84 -6.68
CA VAL A 59 -8.14 -1.82 -5.56
C VAL A 59 -7.39 -1.71 -4.24
N VAL A 60 -6.38 -2.58 -4.02
CA VAL A 60 -5.59 -2.59 -2.78
C VAL A 60 -4.84 -1.27 -2.62
N GLY A 61 -4.19 -0.78 -3.67
CA GLY A 61 -3.48 0.50 -3.66
C GLY A 61 -4.39 1.67 -3.29
N PHE A 62 -5.56 1.77 -3.92
CA PHE A 62 -6.54 2.82 -3.62
C PHE A 62 -6.96 2.81 -2.14
N TYR A 63 -7.33 1.63 -1.61
CA TYR A 63 -7.76 1.51 -0.23
C TYR A 63 -6.63 1.73 0.78
N TYR A 64 -5.40 1.26 0.48
CA TYR A 64 -4.25 1.45 1.36
C TYR A 64 -3.87 2.92 1.47
N ILE A 65 -3.84 3.68 0.36
CA ILE A 65 -3.59 5.13 0.42
C ILE A 65 -4.66 5.82 1.28
N GLY A 66 -5.94 5.51 1.06
CA GLY A 66 -7.03 6.08 1.84
C GLY A 66 -6.93 5.77 3.33
N ALA A 67 -6.68 4.49 3.67
CA ALA A 67 -6.49 4.05 5.04
C ALA A 67 -5.28 4.71 5.70
N LEU A 68 -4.16 4.82 4.99
CA LEU A 68 -2.96 5.50 5.47
C LEU A 68 -3.28 6.96 5.80
N VAL A 69 -3.86 7.72 4.86
CA VAL A 69 -4.21 9.15 5.07
C VAL A 69 -5.16 9.33 6.26
N LEU A 70 -6.16 8.45 6.42
CA LEU A 70 -7.07 8.49 7.57
C LEU A 70 -6.34 8.19 8.89
N LEU A 71 -5.41 7.23 8.88
CA LEU A 71 -4.56 6.94 10.02
C LEU A 71 -3.69 8.17 10.37
N GLU A 72 -3.15 8.86 9.38
CA GLU A 72 -2.36 10.08 9.60
C GLU A 72 -3.16 11.21 10.22
N LYS A 73 -4.40 11.36 9.76
CA LYS A 73 -5.34 12.31 10.32
C LYS A 73 -5.68 11.95 11.77
N SER A 74 -5.94 10.68 12.07
CA SER A 74 -6.29 10.22 13.43
C SER A 74 -5.15 10.41 14.44
N GLN A 75 -3.90 10.29 14.00
CA GLN A 75 -2.71 10.44 14.84
C GLN A 75 -2.22 11.90 14.92
N GLY A 76 -2.90 12.84 14.26
CA GLY A 76 -2.50 14.26 14.22
C GLY A 76 -1.22 14.54 13.42
N SER A 77 -0.57 13.51 12.87
CA SER A 77 0.67 13.68 12.09
C SER A 77 0.45 14.49 10.82
N LEU A 78 -0.74 14.35 10.22
CA LEU A 78 -1.10 15.09 9.01
C LEU A 78 -1.12 16.61 9.26
N SER A 79 -1.61 17.05 10.42
CA SER A 79 -1.55 18.44 10.85
C SER A 79 -0.12 18.88 11.16
N GLY A 80 0.70 17.97 11.69
CA GLY A 80 2.13 18.22 11.94
C GLY A 80 2.92 18.55 10.66
N VAL A 81 2.61 17.92 9.53
CA VAL A 81 3.26 18.20 8.23
C VAL A 81 3.16 19.68 7.84
N ILE A 82 2.07 20.36 8.19
CA ILE A 82 1.85 21.79 7.89
C ILE A 82 2.92 22.68 8.56
N THR A 83 3.43 22.26 9.71
CA THR A 83 4.48 22.98 10.44
C THR A 83 5.89 22.68 9.95
N THR A 84 6.04 21.76 9.01
CA THR A 84 7.33 21.35 8.44
C THR A 84 7.59 22.05 7.10
N PRO A 85 8.86 22.18 6.66
CA PRO A 85 9.18 22.75 5.35
C PRO A 85 8.96 21.76 4.19
N LEU A 86 8.12 20.74 4.38
CA LEU A 86 7.81 19.71 3.38
C LEU A 86 6.79 20.27 2.37
N ARG A 87 7.10 20.15 1.07
CA ARG A 87 6.16 20.60 0.02
C ARG A 87 5.06 19.56 -0.20
N GLN A 88 3.87 20.01 -0.59
CA GLN A 88 2.74 19.13 -0.90
C GLN A 88 3.08 18.09 -1.98
N GLY A 89 3.83 18.49 -3.02
CA GLY A 89 4.28 17.56 -4.07
C GLY A 89 5.26 16.50 -3.56
N GLU A 90 6.14 16.84 -2.61
CA GLU A 90 7.07 15.89 -2.00
C GLU A 90 6.33 14.87 -1.12
N TYR A 91 5.30 15.32 -0.41
CA TYR A 91 4.41 14.44 0.36
C TYR A 91 3.65 13.47 -0.54
N LEU A 92 3.05 13.96 -1.63
CA LEU A 92 2.33 13.09 -2.57
C LEU A 92 3.27 12.08 -3.24
N LEU A 93 4.45 12.52 -3.67
CA LEU A 93 5.46 11.63 -4.23
C LEU A 93 5.93 10.59 -3.21
N ALA A 94 6.14 10.98 -1.95
CA ALA A 94 6.54 10.03 -0.92
C ALA A 94 5.50 8.93 -0.70
N LYS A 95 4.20 9.26 -0.76
CA LYS A 95 3.12 8.25 -0.69
C LYS A 95 3.04 7.35 -1.91
N MET A 96 3.29 7.90 -3.10
CA MET A 96 3.34 7.11 -4.33
C MET A 96 4.54 6.16 -4.40
N ILE A 97 5.66 6.53 -3.76
CA ILE A 97 6.88 5.71 -3.74
C ILE A 97 6.87 4.67 -2.62
N SER A 98 6.25 4.99 -1.47
CA SER A 98 6.27 4.12 -0.28
C SER A 98 5.23 3.01 -0.28
N LEU A 99 4.30 3.00 -1.23
CA LEU A 99 3.27 1.97 -1.39
C LEU A 99 3.54 1.13 -2.63
#